data_AF-A0A959W5F8-F1
#
_entry.id   AF-A0A959W5F8-F1
#
_cell.length_a   1.000
_cell.length_b   1.000
_cell.length_c   1.000
_cell.angle_alpha   90.00
_cell.angle_beta   90.00
_cell.angle_gamma   90.00
#
_symmetry.space_group_name_H-M   'P 1'
#
loop_
_entity.id
_entity.type
_entity.pdbx_description
1 polymer ?
#
loop_
_entity_poly.entity_id
_entity_poly.type
_entity_poly.pdbx_seq_one_letter_code
_entity_poly.pdbx_strand_id
1 'polypeptide(L)'
;MSRPALRVGALLAAILGLLACLSFAGVFSQADGKSNRRVLLGATKNRVTPNCGTKVGPRACVAEGKITGFQVFQKGSQGKNFIVPFNKGKVIAWSIQLSNPLKKDSQKYGPAQQPYFNMLFGKPSKARISILRKVKNGPKYPPRYRLIRASGTQLLNRYFGTEIKFAIKPLNVIKGDIVALTIPTWAPAFWVPYACNNSPSGGLVNPARCANARKYNTWRGSRAPGLCGIGTDAFDRPNEALQKSHPQQKVNSTKRYGCYYDAGRLLYKATVVAR
;
A
#
# COMPACT_ATOMS: atom_id res chain seq x y z
N MET A 1 -8.41 65.61 40.44
CA MET A 1 -8.29 65.64 38.97
C MET A 1 -6.87 65.21 38.61
N SER A 2 -6.64 63.90 38.48
CA SER A 2 -6.60 63.13 37.21
C SER A 2 -5.15 62.88 36.78
N ARG A 3 -4.57 61.76 37.25
CA ARG A 3 -3.43 61.06 36.61
C ARG A 3 -4.03 60.05 35.63
N PRO A 4 -3.48 59.87 34.41
CA PRO A 4 -2.37 58.92 34.29
C PRO A 4 -1.36 59.26 33.18
N ALA A 5 -0.14 59.64 33.58
CA ALA A 5 1.06 59.44 32.79
C ALA A 5 1.62 58.04 33.08
N LEU A 6 1.04 56.99 32.48
CA LEU A 6 1.54 55.62 32.64
C LEU A 6 1.06 54.67 31.53
N ARG A 7 1.16 55.06 30.24
CA ARG A 7 0.89 54.16 29.10
C ARG A 7 1.70 54.51 27.85
N VAL A 8 3.02 54.59 27.94
CA VAL A 8 3.87 54.62 26.74
C VAL A 8 5.09 53.68 26.83
N GLY A 9 5.48 53.23 28.03
CA GLY A 9 6.62 52.31 28.22
C GLY A 9 6.34 50.81 28.13
N ALA A 10 5.15 50.38 27.71
CA ALA A 10 4.76 48.96 27.70
C ALA A 10 4.56 48.36 26.29
N LEU A 11 4.80 49.14 25.22
CA LEU A 11 4.57 48.71 23.83
C LEU A 11 5.85 48.39 23.04
N LEU A 12 7.03 48.65 23.59
CA LEU A 12 8.32 48.32 22.95
C LEU A 12 9.04 47.09 23.55
N ALA A 13 8.60 46.57 24.70
CA ALA A 13 9.13 45.33 25.27
C ALA A 13 8.34 44.06 24.86
N ALA A 14 7.16 44.21 24.25
CA ALA A 14 6.33 43.08 23.81
C ALA A 14 6.68 42.57 22.40
N ILE A 15 7.46 43.31 21.60
CA ILE A 15 7.83 42.93 20.22
C ILE A 15 9.17 42.18 20.16
N LEU A 16 10.02 42.28 21.19
CA LEU A 16 11.25 41.46 21.30
C LEU A 16 11.04 40.12 22.03
N GLY A 17 9.97 39.96 22.80
CA GLY A 17 9.60 38.68 23.45
C GLY A 17 8.86 37.70 22.53
N LEU A 18 8.29 38.17 21.42
CA LEU A 18 7.53 37.33 20.47
C LEU A 18 8.40 36.72 19.34
N LEU A 19 9.68 37.06 19.29
CA LEU A 19 10.66 36.48 18.37
C LEU A 19 11.54 35.37 19.01
N ALA A 20 11.39 35.10 20.31
CA ALA A 20 12.13 34.04 21.00
C ALA A 20 11.39 32.68 21.06
N CYS A 21 10.14 32.60 20.60
CA CYS A 21 9.35 31.36 20.58
C CYS A 21 9.19 30.71 19.19
N LEU A 22 9.90 31.22 18.17
CA LEU A 22 9.87 30.68 16.79
C LEU A 22 11.12 29.89 16.38
N SER A 23 12.00 29.57 17.34
CA SER A 23 13.24 28.79 17.11
C SER A 23 13.15 27.31 17.54
N PHE A 24 11.94 26.78 17.75
CA PHE A 24 11.67 25.34 17.67
C PHE A 24 11.10 24.94 16.29
N ALA A 25 11.61 25.57 15.22
CA ALA A 25 11.81 24.81 13.99
C ALA A 25 12.94 23.83 14.32
N GLY A 26 12.57 22.70 14.93
CA GLY A 26 13.45 21.56 15.05
C GLY A 26 13.96 21.28 13.65
N VAL A 27 15.19 21.70 13.41
CA VAL A 27 16.07 21.04 12.46
C VAL A 27 15.98 19.61 12.93
N PHE A 28 15.17 18.81 12.24
CA PHE A 28 15.46 17.40 12.18
C PHE A 28 16.84 17.37 11.57
N SER A 29 17.86 17.47 12.44
CA SER A 29 19.10 16.76 12.24
C SER A 29 18.59 15.37 11.99
N GLN A 30 18.46 15.07 10.70
CA GLN A 30 18.53 13.74 10.20
C GLN A 30 19.92 13.31 10.67
N ALA A 31 19.97 12.87 11.92
CA ALA A 31 20.87 11.83 12.32
C ALA A 31 20.50 10.69 11.38
N ASP A 32 21.08 10.73 10.18
CA ASP A 32 21.47 9.57 9.42
C ASP A 32 22.46 8.85 10.34
N GLY A 33 21.89 8.24 11.38
CA GLY A 33 22.47 7.13 12.07
C GLY A 33 22.68 6.12 10.98
N LYS A 34 23.92 6.12 10.48
CA LYS A 34 24.47 5.28 9.44
C LYS A 34 24.51 3.84 9.98
N SER A 35 23.34 3.27 10.27
CA SER A 35 23.16 1.83 10.35
C SER A 35 23.29 1.36 8.91
N ASN A 36 24.52 1.00 8.53
CA ASN A 36 24.95 0.65 7.17
C ASN A 36 24.20 -0.54 6.53
N ARG A 37 23.09 -1.03 7.13
CA ARG A 37 22.34 -2.19 6.61
C ARG A 37 20.83 -2.02 6.79
N ARG A 38 20.28 -0.86 6.44
CA ARG A 38 18.83 -0.64 6.28
C ARG A 38 18.46 -0.68 4.80
N VAL A 39 17.36 -1.36 4.47
CA VAL A 39 16.76 -1.33 3.12
C VAL A 39 15.27 -1.00 3.20
N LEU A 40 14.78 -0.23 2.22
CA LEU A 40 13.37 0.04 2.02
C LEU A 40 12.85 -0.79 0.84
N LEU A 41 12.26 -1.94 1.13
CA LEU A 41 11.61 -2.78 0.13
C LEU A 41 10.40 -2.05 -0.45
N GLY A 42 10.15 -2.19 -1.76
CA GLY A 42 9.05 -1.51 -2.45
C GLY A 42 9.38 -0.09 -2.91
N ALA A 43 10.53 0.47 -2.52
CA ALA A 43 10.97 1.78 -2.98
C ALA A 43 11.25 1.78 -4.50
N THR A 44 10.93 2.88 -5.18
CA THR A 44 11.26 3.11 -6.59
C THR A 44 11.31 4.61 -6.88
N LYS A 45 12.13 4.99 -7.87
CA LYS A 45 12.11 6.34 -8.45
C LYS A 45 10.85 6.60 -9.28
N ASN A 46 10.23 5.56 -9.84
CA ASN A 46 9.02 5.67 -10.67
C ASN A 46 7.77 5.70 -9.79
N ARG A 47 7.41 6.87 -9.25
CA ARG A 47 6.23 7.02 -8.39
C ARG A 47 4.94 6.94 -9.20
N VAL A 48 3.91 6.37 -8.59
CA VAL A 48 2.54 6.31 -9.12
C VAL A 48 1.57 6.66 -7.99
N THR A 49 0.31 6.96 -8.34
CA THR A 49 -0.76 7.25 -7.38
C THR A 49 -1.79 6.13 -7.38
N PRO A 50 -2.35 5.72 -6.23
CA PRO A 50 -3.41 4.72 -6.21
C PRO A 50 -4.64 5.16 -7.01
N ASN A 51 -5.44 4.18 -7.39
CA ASN A 51 -6.72 4.36 -8.06
C ASN A 51 -7.85 4.60 -7.03
N CYS A 52 -8.97 5.15 -7.45
CA CYS A 52 -10.11 5.71 -6.68
C CYS A 52 -9.97 7.15 -6.15
N GLY A 53 -11.13 7.75 -5.85
CA GLY A 53 -11.27 9.08 -5.25
C GLY A 53 -11.39 10.25 -6.21
N THR A 54 -10.99 11.44 -5.77
CA THR A 54 -11.10 12.69 -6.54
C THR A 54 -9.89 12.96 -7.44
N LYS A 55 -8.78 12.23 -7.25
CA LYS A 55 -7.49 12.43 -7.95
C LYS A 55 -7.23 11.39 -9.05
N VAL A 56 -8.24 10.59 -9.43
CA VAL A 56 -8.03 9.42 -10.30
C VAL A 56 -7.88 9.74 -11.78
N GLY A 57 -8.30 10.92 -12.22
CA GLY A 57 -8.46 11.20 -13.65
C GLY A 57 -9.33 10.11 -14.30
N PRO A 58 -9.03 9.68 -15.54
CA PRO A 58 -9.86 8.72 -16.28
C PRO A 58 -9.62 7.24 -15.89
N ARG A 59 -8.84 6.96 -14.82
CA ARG A 59 -8.53 5.58 -14.41
C ARG A 59 -9.72 4.93 -13.71
N ALA A 60 -9.92 3.64 -13.98
CA ALA A 60 -10.88 2.84 -13.22
C ALA A 60 -10.50 2.84 -11.73
N CYS A 61 -11.48 3.01 -10.85
CA CYS A 61 -11.30 2.86 -9.41
C CYS A 61 -11.11 1.38 -9.09
N VAL A 62 -9.92 1.00 -8.63
CA VAL A 62 -9.58 -0.38 -8.29
C VAL A 62 -9.03 -0.41 -6.86
N ALA A 63 -9.58 -1.31 -6.05
CA ALA A 63 -9.05 -1.67 -4.75
C ALA A 63 -8.80 -3.18 -4.71
N GLU A 64 -7.82 -3.60 -3.93
CA GLU A 64 -7.55 -5.01 -3.70
C GLU A 64 -8.18 -5.44 -2.39
N GLY A 65 -8.71 -6.66 -2.37
CA GLY A 65 -9.35 -7.22 -1.18
C GLY A 65 -9.20 -8.72 -1.05
N LYS A 66 -9.39 -9.20 0.18
CA LYS A 66 -9.31 -10.60 0.62
C LYS A 66 -8.08 -11.33 0.05
N ILE A 67 -6.90 -10.73 0.17
CA ILE A 67 -5.68 -11.18 -0.50
C ILE A 67 -4.44 -11.01 0.38
N THR A 68 -3.51 -11.95 0.28
CA THR A 68 -2.09 -11.69 0.62
C THR A 68 -1.31 -11.64 -0.68
N GLY A 69 -0.59 -10.54 -0.92
CA GLY A 69 0.12 -10.33 -2.18
C GLY A 69 1.41 -9.54 -2.03
N PHE A 70 2.28 -9.68 -3.02
CA PHE A 70 3.56 -8.96 -3.08
C PHE A 70 3.94 -8.67 -4.53
N GLN A 71 4.64 -7.55 -4.73
CA GLN A 71 5.17 -7.21 -6.04
C GLN A 71 6.34 -8.14 -6.37
N VAL A 72 6.34 -8.69 -7.58
CA VAL A 72 7.46 -9.48 -8.12
C VAL A 72 8.41 -8.58 -8.89
N PHE A 73 7.87 -7.78 -9.82
CA PHE A 73 8.62 -6.76 -10.55
C PHE A 73 7.94 -5.39 -10.47
N GLN A 74 8.75 -4.34 -10.41
CA GLN A 74 8.31 -2.96 -10.31
C GLN A 74 9.21 -2.07 -11.15
N LYS A 75 8.63 -1.26 -12.06
CA LYS A 75 9.42 -0.33 -12.88
C LYS A 75 10.27 0.57 -11.99
N GLY A 76 11.53 0.75 -12.35
CA GLY A 76 12.49 1.56 -11.59
C GLY A 76 13.05 0.91 -10.33
N SER A 77 12.79 -0.38 -10.11
CA SER A 77 13.49 -1.21 -9.12
C SER A 77 14.33 -2.26 -9.84
N GLN A 78 15.54 -2.52 -9.34
CA GLN A 78 16.34 -3.66 -9.78
C GLN A 78 15.90 -4.92 -9.02
N GLY A 79 15.79 -6.05 -9.72
CA GLY A 79 15.47 -7.35 -9.13
C GLY A 79 14.10 -7.46 -8.45
N LYS A 80 13.97 -8.43 -7.53
CA LYS A 80 12.73 -8.73 -6.81
C LYS A 80 12.58 -7.83 -5.58
N ASN A 81 11.72 -6.82 -5.67
CA ASN A 81 11.67 -5.65 -4.77
C ASN A 81 11.18 -5.92 -3.32
N PHE A 82 10.69 -7.13 -3.04
CA PHE A 82 10.13 -7.48 -1.73
C PHE A 82 10.81 -8.69 -1.07
N ILE A 83 11.99 -9.08 -1.56
CA ILE A 83 12.80 -10.15 -0.97
C ILE A 83 13.79 -9.55 0.02
N VAL A 84 13.86 -10.14 1.21
CA VAL A 84 14.81 -9.76 2.26
C VAL A 84 16.25 -10.12 1.81
N PRO A 85 17.19 -9.15 1.79
CA PRO A 85 18.55 -9.39 1.32
C PRO A 85 19.50 -9.89 2.41
N PHE A 86 19.16 -9.70 3.69
CA PHE A 86 20.06 -9.96 4.82
C PHE A 86 19.91 -11.38 5.36
N ASN A 87 21.02 -12.03 5.74
CA ASN A 87 20.99 -13.36 6.37
C ASN A 87 20.13 -13.39 7.65
N LYS A 88 20.22 -12.33 8.46
CA LYS A 88 19.36 -12.09 9.62
C LYS A 88 18.97 -10.61 9.64
N GLY A 89 17.70 -10.33 9.94
CA GLY A 89 17.21 -8.96 10.02
C GLY A 89 15.85 -8.86 10.68
N LYS A 90 15.31 -7.65 10.71
CA LYS A 90 14.00 -7.34 11.27
C LYS A 90 13.23 -6.40 10.35
N VAL A 91 11.95 -6.68 10.11
CA VAL A 91 11.01 -5.68 9.58
C VAL A 91 10.47 -4.88 10.76
N ILE A 92 10.72 -3.57 10.75
CA ILE A 92 10.41 -2.68 11.89
C ILE A 92 9.29 -1.68 11.60
N ALA A 93 9.04 -1.41 10.33
CA ALA A 93 8.00 -0.48 9.90
C ALA A 93 7.58 -0.77 8.46
N TRP A 94 6.41 -0.29 8.09
CA TRP A 94 5.92 -0.32 6.72
C TRP A 94 5.11 0.92 6.42
N SER A 95 5.01 1.28 5.15
CA SER A 95 4.10 2.33 4.69
C SER A 95 3.16 1.81 3.62
N ILE A 96 2.00 2.46 3.48
CA ILE A 96 1.01 2.16 2.46
C ILE A 96 0.43 3.47 1.93
N GLN A 97 0.40 3.61 0.61
CA GLN A 97 -0.18 4.75 -0.08
C GLN A 97 -1.63 4.43 -0.42
N LEU A 98 -2.56 5.20 0.13
CA LEU A 98 -4.00 4.96 0.03
C LEU A 98 -4.64 6.05 -0.82
N SER A 99 -5.54 5.68 -1.72
CA SER A 99 -6.42 6.68 -2.34
C SER A 99 -7.50 7.12 -1.37
N ASN A 100 -8.35 8.06 -1.81
CA ASN A 100 -9.45 8.59 -1.04
C ASN A 100 -10.81 8.25 -1.69
N PRO A 101 -11.29 6.99 -1.58
CA PRO A 101 -12.54 6.58 -2.20
C PRO A 101 -13.72 7.47 -1.78
N LEU A 102 -14.61 7.75 -2.73
CA LEU A 102 -15.80 8.55 -2.48
C LEU A 102 -16.71 7.87 -1.44
N LYS A 103 -17.12 8.63 -0.43
CA LYS A 103 -18.04 8.16 0.62
C LYS A 103 -19.50 8.24 0.21
N LYS A 104 -19.82 9.19 -0.67
CA LYS A 104 -21.14 9.50 -1.20
C LYS A 104 -21.01 9.76 -2.70
N ASP A 105 -22.13 9.70 -3.41
CA ASP A 105 -22.19 10.05 -4.82
C ASP A 105 -21.75 11.50 -5.02
N SER A 106 -21.14 11.75 -6.18
CA SER A 106 -20.70 13.07 -6.59
C SER A 106 -21.04 13.26 -8.06
N GLN A 107 -21.74 14.35 -8.37
CA GLN A 107 -21.99 14.74 -9.76
C GLN A 107 -20.70 14.89 -10.57
N LYS A 108 -19.61 15.33 -9.90
CA LYS A 108 -18.31 15.55 -10.54
C LYS A 108 -17.46 14.27 -10.67
N TYR A 109 -17.52 13.39 -9.68
CA TYR A 109 -16.56 12.28 -9.56
C TYR A 109 -17.21 10.88 -9.66
N GLY A 110 -18.52 10.81 -9.80
CA GLY A 110 -19.28 9.56 -9.95
C GLY A 110 -19.79 8.98 -8.63
N PRO A 111 -20.19 7.69 -8.63
CA PRO A 111 -20.86 7.06 -7.50
C PRO A 111 -19.94 6.82 -6.29
N ALA A 112 -20.56 6.58 -5.14
CA ALA A 112 -19.89 6.24 -3.90
C ALA A 112 -19.07 4.94 -4.04
N GLN A 113 -17.78 5.02 -3.77
CA GLN A 113 -16.84 3.90 -3.94
C GLN A 113 -16.64 3.13 -2.63
N GLN A 114 -16.58 3.84 -1.50
CA GLN A 114 -16.35 3.22 -0.19
C GLN A 114 -17.49 2.28 0.23
N PRO A 115 -18.79 2.63 0.07
CA PRO A 115 -19.89 1.72 0.39
C PRO A 115 -19.84 0.45 -0.47
N TYR A 116 -19.56 0.58 -1.77
CA TYR A 116 -19.40 -0.55 -2.68
C TYR A 116 -18.32 -1.54 -2.23
N PHE A 117 -17.12 -1.06 -1.90
CA PHE A 117 -16.06 -1.95 -1.39
C PHE A 117 -16.38 -2.56 -0.02
N ASN A 118 -17.04 -1.80 0.87
CA ASN A 118 -17.46 -2.32 2.16
C ASN A 118 -18.48 -3.47 2.01
N MET A 119 -19.39 -3.36 1.04
CA MET A 119 -20.35 -4.41 0.71
C MET A 119 -19.63 -5.68 0.22
N LEU A 120 -18.72 -5.54 -0.75
CA LEU A 120 -18.05 -6.68 -1.38
C LEU A 120 -17.04 -7.40 -0.48
N PHE A 121 -16.27 -6.63 0.30
CA PHE A 121 -15.11 -7.13 1.02
C PHE A 121 -15.24 -7.08 2.54
N GLY A 122 -16.33 -6.50 3.05
CA GLY A 122 -16.53 -6.22 4.46
C GLY A 122 -15.89 -4.91 4.93
N LYS A 123 -16.22 -4.50 6.15
CA LYS A 123 -15.75 -3.27 6.81
C LYS A 123 -15.12 -3.56 8.17
N PRO A 124 -14.26 -2.67 8.72
CA PRO A 124 -13.58 -1.56 8.04
C PRO A 124 -12.49 -2.03 7.05
N SER A 125 -11.87 -1.10 6.34
CA SER A 125 -10.68 -1.35 5.49
C SER A 125 -9.48 -1.68 6.37
N LYS A 126 -8.85 -2.83 6.10
CA LYS A 126 -7.81 -3.43 6.97
C LYS A 126 -6.62 -3.90 6.14
N ALA A 127 -5.41 -3.68 6.65
CA ALA A 127 -4.21 -4.33 6.12
C ALA A 127 -3.14 -4.56 7.18
N ARG A 128 -2.17 -5.41 6.86
CA ARG A 128 -0.98 -5.69 7.66
C ARG A 128 0.16 -6.19 6.78
N ILE A 129 1.36 -6.25 7.35
CA ILE A 129 2.50 -6.90 6.70
C ILE A 129 2.61 -8.34 7.16
N SER A 130 3.06 -9.19 6.25
CA SER A 130 3.23 -10.63 6.43
C SER A 130 4.58 -11.06 5.89
N ILE A 131 5.24 -11.98 6.58
CA ILE A 131 6.52 -12.56 6.18
C ILE A 131 6.25 -13.95 5.62
N LEU A 132 6.52 -14.12 4.34
CA LEU A 132 6.30 -15.37 3.61
C LEU A 132 7.63 -16.06 3.35
N ARG A 133 7.66 -17.39 3.49
CA ARG A 133 8.79 -18.22 3.07
C ARG A 133 8.35 -19.19 2.00
N LYS A 134 9.08 -19.22 0.88
CA LYS A 134 8.81 -20.19 -0.19
C LYS A 134 9.03 -21.60 0.33
N VAL A 135 8.09 -22.50 0.07
CA VAL A 135 8.25 -23.93 0.34
C VAL A 135 9.16 -24.51 -0.75
N LYS A 136 10.31 -25.10 -0.37
CA LYS A 136 11.32 -25.60 -1.30
C LYS A 136 10.87 -26.87 -2.03
N ASN A 137 10.32 -27.84 -1.30
CA ASN A 137 9.95 -29.16 -1.82
C ASN A 137 8.49 -29.20 -2.32
N GLY A 138 8.01 -28.10 -2.91
CA GLY A 138 6.64 -27.99 -3.42
C GLY A 138 6.61 -27.83 -4.94
N PRO A 139 5.41 -27.81 -5.56
CA PRO A 139 5.26 -27.55 -6.98
C PRO A 139 6.01 -26.27 -7.39
N LYS A 140 6.75 -26.34 -8.51
CA LYS A 140 7.48 -25.18 -9.06
C LYS A 140 6.50 -24.03 -9.36
N TYR A 141 5.36 -24.38 -9.94
CA TYR A 141 4.24 -23.49 -10.22
C TYR A 141 2.89 -24.19 -10.01
N PRO A 142 1.88 -23.47 -9.50
CA PRO A 142 2.02 -22.22 -8.75
C PRO A 142 2.76 -22.44 -7.41
N PRO A 143 3.65 -21.52 -7.00
CA PRO A 143 4.45 -21.67 -5.79
C PRO A 143 3.59 -21.66 -4.52
N ARG A 144 4.07 -22.37 -3.49
CA ARG A 144 3.49 -22.35 -2.14
C ARG A 144 4.37 -21.54 -1.20
N TYR A 145 3.73 -20.81 -0.29
CA TYR A 145 4.40 -20.02 0.73
C TYR A 145 3.84 -20.32 2.11
N ARG A 146 4.74 -20.45 3.09
CA ARG A 146 4.39 -20.51 4.50
C ARG A 146 4.40 -19.11 5.11
N LEU A 147 3.35 -18.76 5.84
CA LEU A 147 3.30 -17.51 6.60
C LEU A 147 4.13 -17.66 7.88
N ILE A 148 5.32 -17.08 7.95
CA ILE A 148 6.22 -17.24 9.10
C ILE A 148 5.86 -16.27 10.22
N ARG A 149 5.51 -15.03 9.86
CA ARG A 149 5.16 -13.96 10.81
C ARG A 149 4.18 -12.98 10.18
N ALA A 150 3.46 -12.22 11.00
CA ALA A 150 2.66 -11.10 10.56
C ALA A 150 2.70 -9.99 11.61
N SER A 151 2.51 -8.75 11.18
CA SER A 151 2.26 -7.63 12.10
C SER A 151 0.82 -7.66 12.63
N GLY A 152 0.50 -6.78 13.59
CA GLY A 152 -0.88 -6.47 13.92
C GLY A 152 -1.63 -5.86 12.73
N THR A 153 -2.95 -6.06 12.69
CA THR A 153 -3.85 -5.51 11.67
C THR A 153 -4.11 -4.03 11.92
N GLN A 154 -3.90 -3.20 10.91
CA GLN A 154 -4.13 -1.76 10.95
C GLN A 154 -5.46 -1.40 10.29
N LEU A 155 -6.17 -0.45 10.88
CA LEU A 155 -7.37 0.17 10.29
C LEU A 155 -6.95 1.31 9.36
N LEU A 156 -7.46 1.31 8.13
CA LEU A 156 -6.96 2.20 7.07
C LEU A 156 -7.85 3.43 6.83
N ASN A 157 -9.14 3.37 7.17
CA ASN A 157 -10.14 4.38 6.79
C ASN A 157 -9.73 5.83 7.13
N ARG A 158 -9.09 6.06 8.28
CA ARG A 158 -8.65 7.40 8.72
C ARG A 158 -7.46 7.97 7.92
N TYR A 159 -6.81 7.15 7.12
CA TYR A 159 -5.62 7.50 6.35
C TYR A 159 -5.87 7.56 4.84
N PHE A 160 -7.12 7.40 4.41
CA PHE A 160 -7.49 7.51 3.01
C PHE A 160 -7.05 8.85 2.43
N GLY A 161 -6.41 8.82 1.26
CA GLY A 161 -5.81 9.97 0.58
C GLY A 161 -4.36 10.28 0.94
N THR A 162 -3.73 9.50 1.82
CA THR A 162 -2.37 9.75 2.31
C THR A 162 -1.45 8.54 2.13
N GLU A 163 -0.13 8.75 2.23
CA GLU A 163 0.81 7.67 2.53
C GLU A 163 1.07 7.66 4.04
N ILE A 164 0.65 6.59 4.71
CA ILE A 164 0.84 6.43 6.15
C ILE A 164 1.94 5.41 6.43
N LYS A 165 2.76 5.66 7.45
CA LYS A 165 3.78 4.75 7.97
C LYS A 165 3.36 4.20 9.34
N PHE A 166 3.45 2.89 9.49
CA PHE A 166 3.22 2.18 10.74
C PHE A 166 4.52 1.61 11.28
N ALA A 167 4.89 2.00 12.50
CA ALA A 167 5.85 1.25 13.29
C ALA A 167 5.19 -0.04 13.81
N ILE A 168 5.94 -1.13 13.86
CA ILE A 168 5.42 -2.44 14.30
C ILE A 168 6.38 -3.09 15.27
N LYS A 169 5.86 -4.01 16.09
CA LYS A 169 6.71 -4.95 16.82
C LYS A 169 7.63 -5.66 15.81
N PRO A 170 8.97 -5.61 15.97
CA PRO A 170 9.88 -6.11 14.97
C PRO A 170 9.64 -7.57 14.60
N LEU A 171 9.56 -7.86 13.30
CA LEU A 171 9.40 -9.21 12.78
C LEU A 171 10.74 -9.75 12.30
N ASN A 172 11.24 -10.81 12.95
CA ASN A 172 12.49 -11.45 12.53
C ASN A 172 12.34 -12.07 11.14
N VAL A 173 13.31 -11.79 10.27
CA VAL A 173 13.39 -12.26 8.88
C VAL A 173 14.78 -12.78 8.56
N ILE A 174 14.87 -13.63 7.55
CA ILE A 174 16.13 -14.10 6.97
C ILE A 174 16.15 -13.88 5.45
N LYS A 175 17.31 -14.09 4.84
CA LYS A 175 17.51 -13.92 3.40
C LYS A 175 16.54 -14.79 2.62
N GLY A 176 15.89 -14.22 1.61
CA GLY A 176 14.93 -14.93 0.77
C GLY A 176 13.49 -14.95 1.30
N ASP A 177 13.25 -14.53 2.55
CA ASP A 177 11.88 -14.25 3.00
C ASP A 177 11.28 -13.11 2.16
N ILE A 178 9.98 -13.18 1.94
CA ILE A 178 9.22 -12.18 1.18
C ILE A 178 8.37 -11.37 2.15
N VAL A 179 8.47 -10.06 2.06
CA VAL A 179 7.58 -9.15 2.77
C VAL A 179 6.36 -8.90 1.90
N ALA A 180 5.19 -9.32 2.37
CA ALA A 180 3.91 -9.26 1.64
C ALA A 180 2.89 -8.37 2.36
N LEU A 181 1.97 -7.81 1.60
CA LEU A 181 0.80 -7.09 2.11
C LEU A 181 -0.37 -8.08 2.24
N THR A 182 -0.92 -8.19 3.45
CA THR A 182 -2.14 -8.96 3.71
C THR A 182 -3.29 -7.99 3.94
N ILE A 183 -4.36 -8.15 3.16
CA ILE A 183 -5.57 -7.34 3.17
C ILE A 183 -6.74 -8.25 3.55
N PRO A 184 -7.14 -8.29 4.84
CA PRO A 184 -8.28 -9.10 5.30
C PRO A 184 -9.62 -8.73 4.65
N THR A 185 -9.89 -7.44 4.52
CA THR A 185 -11.10 -6.90 3.89
C THR A 185 -10.74 -6.31 2.53
N TRP A 186 -10.53 -5.01 2.45
CA TRP A 186 -10.07 -4.30 1.26
C TRP A 186 -9.11 -3.17 1.62
N ALA A 187 -8.29 -2.74 0.67
CA ALA A 187 -7.43 -1.57 0.77
C ALA A 187 -7.34 -0.85 -0.58
N PRO A 188 -7.58 0.47 -0.63
CA PRO A 188 -7.44 1.27 -1.85
C PRO A 188 -5.98 1.66 -2.12
N ALA A 189 -5.08 0.67 -2.10
CA ALA A 189 -3.63 0.84 -2.19
C ALA A 189 -3.08 0.24 -3.48
N PHE A 190 -3.81 0.40 -4.59
CA PHE A 190 -3.50 -0.26 -5.84
C PHE A 190 -3.46 0.74 -7.00
N TRP A 191 -2.50 0.55 -7.90
CA TRP A 191 -2.40 1.32 -9.13
C TRP A 191 -2.50 0.40 -10.35
N VAL A 192 -3.31 0.81 -11.33
CA VAL A 192 -3.30 0.30 -12.70
C VAL A 192 -3.26 1.47 -13.69
N PRO A 193 -2.54 1.34 -14.82
CA PRO A 193 -2.40 2.40 -15.80
C PRO A 193 -3.69 2.57 -16.61
N TYR A 194 -4.06 3.82 -16.89
CA TYR A 194 -5.17 4.15 -17.80
C TYR A 194 -4.99 3.53 -19.20
N ALA A 195 -3.74 3.39 -19.65
CA ALA A 195 -3.42 2.75 -20.93
C ALA A 195 -3.97 1.33 -21.10
N CYS A 196 -4.22 0.62 -19.99
CA CYS A 196 -4.78 -0.73 -20.00
C CYS A 196 -6.31 -0.75 -19.87
N ASN A 197 -6.98 0.40 -19.85
CA ASN A 197 -8.45 0.45 -19.93
C ASN A 197 -8.92 0.11 -21.34
N ASN A 198 -10.17 -0.35 -21.46
CA ASN A 198 -10.83 -0.52 -22.74
C ASN A 198 -11.08 0.85 -23.40
N SER A 199 -10.85 0.93 -24.70
CA SER A 199 -11.15 2.10 -25.53
C SER A 199 -12.58 2.02 -26.08
N PRO A 200 -13.31 3.15 -26.23
CA PRO A 200 -14.60 3.17 -26.93
C PRO A 200 -14.54 2.66 -28.37
N SER A 201 -13.40 2.83 -29.03
CA SER A 201 -13.13 2.35 -30.40
C SER A 201 -12.78 0.85 -30.49
N GLY A 202 -12.90 0.12 -29.38
CA GLY A 202 -12.37 -1.24 -29.26
C GLY A 202 -10.89 -1.29 -28.88
N GLY A 203 -10.49 -2.39 -28.24
CA GLY A 203 -9.11 -2.59 -27.78
C GLY A 203 -8.74 -1.78 -26.54
N LEU A 204 -7.44 -1.58 -26.33
CA LEU A 204 -6.90 -0.84 -25.18
C LEU A 204 -6.65 0.63 -25.54
N VAL A 205 -6.80 1.54 -24.57
CA VAL A 205 -6.54 2.99 -24.75
C VAL A 205 -5.13 3.25 -25.32
N ASN A 206 -4.11 2.54 -24.84
CA ASN A 206 -2.76 2.61 -25.43
C ASN A 206 -2.06 1.25 -25.27
N PRO A 207 -2.12 0.38 -26.30
CA PRO A 207 -1.59 -0.98 -26.23
C PRO A 207 -0.09 -1.03 -25.90
N ALA A 208 0.73 -0.16 -26.52
CA ALA A 208 2.17 -0.13 -26.31
C ALA A 208 2.54 0.24 -24.86
N ARG A 209 1.89 1.27 -24.31
CA ARG A 209 2.09 1.69 -22.92
C ARG A 209 1.54 0.65 -21.94
N CYS A 210 0.43 -0.02 -22.26
CA CYS A 210 -0.07 -1.12 -21.47
C CYS A 210 0.91 -2.30 -21.46
N ALA A 211 1.44 -2.71 -22.61
CA ALA A 211 2.45 -3.77 -22.72
C ALA A 211 3.71 -3.45 -21.89
N ASN A 212 4.18 -2.19 -21.92
CA ASN A 212 5.26 -1.73 -21.03
C ASN A 212 4.88 -1.91 -19.55
N ALA A 213 3.67 -1.51 -19.17
CA ALA A 213 3.21 -1.66 -17.79
C ALA A 213 3.12 -3.13 -17.37
N ARG A 214 2.64 -4.03 -18.25
CA ARG A 214 2.57 -5.48 -18.03
C ARG A 214 3.93 -6.09 -17.79
N LYS A 215 4.93 -5.70 -18.59
CA LYS A 215 6.32 -6.18 -18.46
C LYS A 215 6.97 -5.79 -17.14
N TYR A 216 6.80 -4.53 -16.70
CA TYR A 216 7.57 -3.99 -15.58
C TYR A 216 6.82 -3.94 -14.25
N ASN A 217 5.53 -4.27 -14.21
CA ASN A 217 4.73 -4.21 -12.99
C ASN A 217 3.94 -5.49 -12.85
N THR A 218 4.51 -6.45 -12.12
CA THR A 218 3.87 -7.73 -11.87
C THR A 218 3.82 -8.04 -10.39
N TRP A 219 2.77 -8.70 -9.96
CA TRP A 219 2.59 -9.07 -8.56
C TRP A 219 1.95 -10.45 -8.47
N ARG A 220 2.06 -11.05 -7.29
CA ARG A 220 1.53 -12.39 -7.04
C ARG A 220 0.62 -12.35 -5.83
N GLY A 221 -0.51 -13.05 -5.93
CA GLY A 221 -1.55 -13.09 -4.90
C GLY A 221 -1.87 -14.51 -4.44
N SER A 222 -2.37 -14.61 -3.21
CA SER A 222 -2.82 -15.86 -2.57
C SER A 222 -4.15 -16.42 -3.11
N ARG A 223 -4.55 -16.07 -4.34
CA ARG A 223 -5.76 -16.60 -4.99
C ARG A 223 -5.49 -17.96 -5.62
N ALA A 224 -6.55 -18.75 -5.80
CA ALA A 224 -6.46 -20.03 -6.48
C ALA A 224 -6.14 -19.85 -7.97
N PRO A 225 -5.45 -20.82 -8.62
CA PRO A 225 -5.25 -20.80 -10.07
C PRO A 225 -6.60 -20.73 -10.80
N GLY A 226 -6.66 -20.01 -11.92
CA GLY A 226 -7.91 -19.80 -12.68
C GLY A 226 -8.87 -18.78 -12.05
N LEU A 227 -8.75 -18.48 -10.75
CA LEU A 227 -9.64 -17.55 -10.02
C LEU A 227 -8.96 -16.20 -9.75
N CYS A 228 -8.41 -15.60 -10.81
CA CYS A 228 -7.61 -14.37 -10.70
C CYS A 228 -8.43 -13.09 -10.83
N GLY A 229 -9.45 -13.10 -11.69
CA GLY A 229 -10.34 -11.96 -11.95
C GLY A 229 -11.38 -11.81 -10.85
N ILE A 230 -11.19 -10.82 -9.99
CA ILE A 230 -12.12 -10.50 -8.91
C ILE A 230 -13.03 -9.36 -9.34
N GLY A 231 -14.32 -9.54 -9.09
CA GLY A 231 -15.31 -8.53 -9.37
C GLY A 231 -16.69 -9.03 -8.99
N THR A 232 -17.69 -8.46 -9.65
CA THR A 232 -19.09 -8.83 -9.51
C THR A 232 -19.64 -9.46 -10.78
N ASP A 233 -20.76 -10.16 -10.65
CA ASP A 233 -21.59 -10.56 -11.79
C ASP A 233 -22.49 -9.39 -12.25
N ALA A 234 -23.39 -9.65 -13.20
CA ALA A 234 -24.34 -8.66 -13.73
C ALA A 234 -25.34 -8.12 -12.69
N PHE A 235 -25.42 -8.74 -11.51
CA PHE A 235 -26.31 -8.36 -10.41
C PHE A 235 -25.54 -7.79 -9.21
N ASP A 236 -24.31 -7.34 -9.42
CA ASP A 236 -23.41 -6.80 -8.38
C ASP A 236 -23.08 -7.79 -7.25
N ARG A 237 -23.27 -9.09 -7.47
CA ARG A 237 -22.91 -10.12 -6.48
C ARG A 237 -21.46 -10.54 -6.66
N PRO A 238 -20.73 -10.85 -5.57
CA PRO A 238 -19.38 -11.38 -5.66
C PRO A 238 -19.28 -12.56 -6.62
N ASN A 239 -18.39 -12.48 -7.62
CA ASN A 239 -18.14 -13.61 -8.51
C ASN A 239 -17.48 -14.78 -7.75
N GLU A 240 -17.43 -15.97 -8.35
CA GLU A 240 -16.87 -17.18 -7.72
C GLU A 240 -15.43 -16.95 -7.20
N ALA A 241 -14.61 -16.26 -7.99
CA ALA A 241 -13.24 -15.94 -7.60
C ALA A 241 -13.19 -15.09 -6.32
N LEU A 242 -14.08 -14.11 -6.16
CA LEU A 242 -14.20 -13.28 -4.97
C LEU A 242 -14.68 -14.08 -3.76
N GLN A 243 -15.70 -14.91 -3.94
CA GLN A 243 -16.24 -15.75 -2.87
C GLN A 243 -15.19 -16.69 -2.30
N LYS A 244 -14.36 -17.29 -3.16
CA LYS A 244 -13.28 -18.22 -2.78
C LYS A 244 -11.96 -17.51 -2.42
N SER A 245 -11.85 -16.20 -2.61
CA SER A 245 -10.64 -15.45 -2.30
C SER A 245 -10.51 -15.23 -0.80
N HIS A 246 -9.39 -15.67 -0.23
CA HIS A 246 -9.06 -15.41 1.17
C HIS A 246 -7.59 -15.03 1.34
N PRO A 247 -7.28 -14.08 2.23
CA PRO A 247 -5.90 -13.79 2.60
C PRO A 247 -5.29 -14.94 3.41
N GLN A 248 -3.96 -15.05 3.41
CA GLN A 248 -3.26 -16.00 4.27
C GLN A 248 -3.07 -15.41 5.67
N GLN A 249 -3.99 -15.73 6.60
CA GLN A 249 -4.03 -15.07 7.90
C GLN A 249 -3.38 -15.84 9.06
N LYS A 250 -3.42 -17.18 9.03
CA LYS A 250 -2.91 -18.05 10.10
C LYS A 250 -1.39 -18.20 10.00
N VAL A 251 -0.64 -17.83 11.03
CA VAL A 251 0.82 -18.06 11.10
C VAL A 251 1.08 -19.57 11.03
N ASN A 252 2.17 -19.94 10.36
CA ASN A 252 2.57 -21.30 9.98
C ASN A 252 1.67 -22.00 8.96
N SER A 253 0.56 -21.40 8.53
CA SER A 253 -0.21 -21.93 7.40
C SER A 253 0.61 -21.90 6.12
N THR A 254 0.35 -22.85 5.23
CA THR A 254 0.91 -22.88 3.87
C THR A 254 -0.19 -22.64 2.87
N LYS A 255 0.00 -21.69 1.95
CA LYS A 255 -0.98 -21.37 0.91
C LYS A 255 -0.32 -21.31 -0.46
N ARG A 256 -1.07 -21.72 -1.49
CA ARG A 256 -0.70 -21.60 -2.90
C ARG A 256 -0.96 -20.18 -3.38
N TYR A 257 -0.02 -19.62 -4.14
CA TYR A 257 -0.13 -18.29 -4.73
C TYR A 257 -0.31 -18.43 -6.23
N GLY A 258 -1.54 -18.80 -6.60
CA GLY A 258 -1.93 -19.23 -7.94
C GLY A 258 -1.86 -18.13 -8.97
N CYS A 259 -2.32 -16.94 -8.59
CA CYS A 259 -2.45 -15.84 -9.53
C CYS A 259 -1.20 -14.98 -9.61
N TYR A 260 -0.75 -14.79 -10.85
CA TYR A 260 0.30 -13.85 -11.23
C TYR A 260 -0.33 -12.79 -12.12
N TYR A 261 -0.24 -11.55 -11.67
CA TYR A 261 -0.89 -10.41 -12.27
C TYR A 261 0.14 -9.52 -12.94
N ASP A 262 -0.26 -8.88 -14.02
CA ASP A 262 0.53 -7.88 -14.72
C ASP A 262 -0.14 -6.50 -14.66
N ALA A 263 0.57 -5.48 -15.13
CA ALA A 263 0.17 -4.06 -15.21
C ALA A 263 -0.22 -3.37 -13.89
N GLY A 264 -0.15 -4.06 -12.75
CA GLY A 264 -0.60 -3.53 -11.45
C GLY A 264 0.52 -3.33 -10.44
N ARG A 265 0.29 -2.43 -9.48
CA ARG A 265 1.17 -2.23 -8.32
C ARG A 265 0.43 -2.19 -6.99
N LEU A 266 0.88 -3.02 -6.06
CA LEU A 266 0.56 -2.89 -4.64
C LEU A 266 1.42 -1.77 -4.04
N LEU A 267 0.79 -0.70 -3.56
CA LEU A 267 1.49 0.52 -3.13
C LEU A 267 1.81 0.49 -1.64
N TYR A 268 2.76 -0.38 -1.27
CA TYR A 268 3.31 -0.45 0.08
C TYR A 268 4.82 -0.56 0.06
N LYS A 269 5.47 -0.22 1.18
CA LYS A 269 6.91 -0.32 1.38
C LYS A 269 7.19 -0.93 2.74
N ALA A 270 8.34 -1.58 2.91
CA ALA A 270 8.74 -2.14 4.19
C ALA A 270 10.19 -1.77 4.54
N THR A 271 10.39 -1.27 5.75
CA THR A 271 11.72 -0.99 6.28
C THR A 271 12.27 -2.24 6.94
N VAL A 272 13.38 -2.75 6.40
CA VAL A 272 14.12 -3.89 6.94
C VAL A 272 15.48 -3.41 7.39
N VAL A 273 15.86 -3.80 8.60
CA VAL A 273 17.21 -3.57 9.15
C VAL A 273 17.91 -4.90 9.32
N ALA A 274 19.18 -4.98 8.98
CA ALA A 274 19.98 -6.15 9.30
C ALA A 274 20.18 -6.24 10.82
N ARG A 275 20.46 -7.46 11.28
CA ARG A 275 20.90 -7.75 12.64
C ARG A 275 22.38 -8.09 12.62
#